data_AF-A0A6I3QHF2-F1
#
_entry.id   AF-A0A6I3QHF2-F1
#
_cell.length_a   1.000
_cell.length_b   1.000
_cell.length_c   1.000
_cell.angle_alpha   90.00
_cell.angle_beta   90.00
_cell.angle_gamma   90.00
#
_symmetry.space_group_name_H-M   'P 1'
#
loop_
_entity.id
_entity.type
_entity.pdbx_description
1 polymer ?
#
loop_
_entity_poly.entity_id
_entity_poly.type
_entity_poly.pdbx_seq_one_letter_code
_entity_poly.pdbx_strand_id
1 'polypeptide(L)'
;MRSKTDFYRLFFEQLARRGFDVKRSQSSDYIADIYFKNQLVAYFSKADTVIQNPFVTVKDKLIRLINDTAQDTANKAGICRDCPYTDANEKLPNGSYKLAEYNGVTLACKEHHLFGYVFSTYRTAPDSGEMMARQIFYNKEFAGQDFAKRSGLVDERALFTEEELRVLHAGLVKMSILDQDVSNEARESVERILDKIEDIIPELREQEMEFDFDMEFGQQEEMEIGG
;
A
#
# COMPACT_ATOMS: atom_id res chain seq x y z
N MET A 1 -1.32 -1.18 -1.44
CA MET A 1 -2.70 -1.72 -1.59
C MET A 1 -3.38 -1.85 -0.22
N ARG A 2 -4.65 -1.43 -0.07
CA ARG A 2 -5.35 -1.41 1.24
C ARG A 2 -6.18 -2.67 1.51
N SER A 3 -6.79 -3.25 0.47
CA SER A 3 -7.65 -4.42 0.62
C SER A 3 -7.48 -5.42 -0.52
N LYS A 4 -8.00 -6.63 -0.30
CA LYS A 4 -8.09 -7.68 -1.33
C LYS A 4 -8.96 -7.26 -2.52
N THR A 5 -10.01 -6.50 -2.26
CA THR A 5 -10.93 -6.01 -3.30
C THR A 5 -10.23 -5.02 -4.23
N ASP A 6 -9.26 -4.26 -3.71
CA ASP A 6 -8.42 -3.40 -4.55
C ASP A 6 -7.59 -4.20 -5.54
N PHE A 7 -7.06 -5.36 -5.10
CA PHE A 7 -6.38 -6.29 -6.00
C PHE A 7 -7.32 -6.75 -7.12
N TYR A 8 -8.53 -7.20 -6.80
CA TYR A 8 -9.49 -7.67 -7.81
C TYR A 8 -9.78 -6.60 -8.86
N ARG A 9 -9.99 -5.36 -8.42
CA ARG A 9 -10.22 -4.22 -9.32
C ARG A 9 -9.06 -4.04 -10.30
N LEU A 10 -7.84 -3.90 -9.77
CA LEU A 10 -6.64 -3.73 -10.59
C LEU A 10 -6.43 -4.91 -11.53
N PHE A 11 -6.60 -6.14 -11.02
CA PHE A 11 -6.41 -7.37 -11.78
C PHE A 11 -7.39 -7.47 -12.95
N PHE A 12 -8.68 -7.23 -12.70
CA PHE A 12 -9.70 -7.27 -13.75
C PHE A 12 -9.53 -6.15 -14.77
N GLU A 13 -9.10 -4.95 -14.35
CA GLU A 13 -8.72 -3.88 -15.28
C GLU A 13 -7.53 -4.28 -16.16
N GLN A 14 -6.50 -4.94 -15.61
CA GLN A 14 -5.36 -5.42 -16.40
C GLN A 14 -5.76 -6.55 -17.35
N LEU A 15 -6.69 -7.43 -16.96
CA LEU A 15 -7.26 -8.44 -17.86
C LEU A 15 -8.03 -7.77 -19.02
N ALA A 16 -8.84 -6.76 -18.73
CA ALA A 16 -9.57 -6.01 -19.74
C ALA A 16 -8.64 -5.38 -20.78
N ARG A 17 -7.53 -4.76 -20.33
CA ARG A 17 -6.48 -4.22 -21.21
C ARG A 17 -5.80 -5.27 -22.08
N ARG A 18 -5.83 -6.55 -21.69
CA ARG A 18 -5.29 -7.69 -22.44
C ARG A 18 -6.32 -8.40 -23.32
N GLY A 19 -7.52 -7.82 -23.46
CA GLY A 19 -8.56 -8.32 -24.37
C GLY A 19 -9.50 -9.37 -23.77
N PHE A 20 -9.47 -9.54 -22.44
CA PHE A 20 -10.50 -10.30 -21.73
C PHE A 20 -11.70 -9.40 -21.42
N ASP A 21 -12.88 -9.99 -21.32
CA ASP A 21 -14.08 -9.33 -20.82
C ASP A 21 -14.46 -9.99 -19.49
N VAL A 22 -14.43 -9.22 -18.40
CA VAL A 22 -14.64 -9.72 -17.05
C VAL A 22 -15.99 -9.21 -16.55
N LYS A 23 -16.90 -10.13 -16.23
CA LYS A 23 -18.25 -9.81 -15.78
C LYS A 23 -18.49 -10.37 -14.39
N ARG A 24 -19.36 -9.74 -13.62
CA ARG A 24 -19.82 -10.31 -12.35
C ARG A 24 -20.53 -11.64 -12.62
N SER A 25 -20.13 -12.68 -11.90
CA SER A 25 -20.76 -14.00 -12.01
C SER A 25 -22.20 -13.96 -11.48
N GLN A 26 -23.09 -14.71 -12.13
CA GLN A 26 -24.44 -14.96 -11.64
C GLN A 26 -24.50 -16.12 -10.63
N SER A 27 -23.49 -17.01 -10.64
CA SER A 27 -23.35 -18.06 -9.63
C SER A 27 -22.87 -17.46 -8.30
N SER A 28 -23.40 -18.00 -7.20
CA SER A 28 -22.96 -17.68 -5.84
C SER A 28 -21.54 -18.13 -5.55
N ASP A 29 -20.99 -19.06 -6.33
CA ASP A 29 -19.69 -19.69 -6.06
C ASP A 29 -18.52 -18.89 -6.63
N TYR A 30 -18.81 -18.03 -7.60
CA TYR A 30 -17.81 -17.22 -8.29
C TYR A 30 -18.06 -15.72 -8.10
N ILE A 31 -16.96 -14.96 -8.11
CA ILE A 31 -16.98 -13.51 -8.09
C ILE A 31 -17.16 -12.98 -9.52
N ALA A 32 -16.43 -13.56 -10.48
CA ALA A 32 -16.42 -13.09 -11.85
C ALA A 32 -16.31 -14.22 -12.89
N ASP A 33 -16.89 -13.96 -14.05
CA ASP A 33 -16.78 -14.76 -15.26
C ASP A 33 -15.80 -14.06 -16.22
N ILE A 34 -14.83 -14.81 -16.75
CA ILE A 34 -13.77 -14.29 -17.61
C ILE A 34 -13.97 -14.81 -19.03
N TYR A 35 -14.24 -13.90 -19.95
CA TYR A 35 -14.46 -14.18 -21.36
C TYR A 35 -13.25 -13.77 -22.19
N PHE A 36 -12.98 -14.51 -23.27
CA PHE A 36 -12.04 -14.13 -24.30
C PHE A 36 -12.69 -14.34 -25.67
N LYS A 37 -12.81 -13.29 -26.48
CA LYS A 37 -13.50 -13.32 -27.78
C LYS A 37 -14.91 -13.96 -27.70
N ASN A 38 -15.71 -13.51 -26.72
CA ASN A 38 -17.07 -14.00 -26.42
C ASN A 38 -17.18 -15.47 -25.94
N GLN A 39 -16.07 -16.18 -25.74
CA GLN A 39 -16.07 -17.51 -25.13
C GLN A 39 -15.75 -17.39 -23.63
N LEU A 40 -16.56 -18.01 -22.77
CA LEU A 40 -16.31 -18.09 -21.33
C LEU A 40 -15.14 -19.06 -21.07
N VAL A 41 -13.97 -18.53 -20.73
CA VAL A 41 -12.73 -19.33 -20.61
C VAL A 41 -12.39 -19.68 -19.17
N ALA A 42 -12.78 -18.87 -18.20
CA ALA A 42 -12.49 -19.15 -16.79
C ALA A 42 -13.49 -18.46 -15.86
N TYR A 43 -13.51 -18.93 -14.61
CA TYR A 43 -14.22 -18.36 -13.49
C TYR A 43 -13.21 -17.88 -12.45
N PHE A 44 -13.50 -16.76 -11.79
CA PHE A 44 -12.75 -16.29 -10.64
C PHE A 44 -13.55 -16.57 -9.36
N SER A 45 -13.06 -17.49 -8.53
CA SER A 45 -13.79 -17.95 -7.34
C SER A 45 -13.61 -17.04 -6.12
N LYS A 46 -14.48 -17.22 -5.11
CA LYS A 46 -14.33 -16.57 -3.80
C LYS A 46 -13.05 -16.97 -3.04
N ALA A 47 -12.44 -18.09 -3.43
CA ALA A 47 -11.16 -18.57 -2.92
C ALA A 47 -9.95 -18.03 -3.71
N ASP A 48 -10.17 -17.01 -4.56
CA ASP A 48 -9.15 -16.35 -5.39
C ASP A 48 -8.54 -17.20 -6.48
N THR A 49 -9.21 -18.30 -6.83
CA THR A 49 -8.70 -19.24 -7.83
C THR A 49 -9.32 -18.94 -9.17
N VAL A 50 -8.46 -18.86 -10.19
CA VAL A 50 -8.84 -18.92 -11.59
C VAL A 50 -9.13 -20.37 -11.93
N ILE A 51 -10.40 -20.68 -12.17
CA ILE A 51 -10.88 -22.02 -12.50
C ILE A 51 -11.18 -22.02 -14.00
N GLN A 52 -10.43 -22.81 -14.77
CA GLN A 52 -10.70 -22.97 -16.19
C GLN A 52 -12.11 -23.55 -16.40
N ASN A 53 -12.81 -23.05 -17.42
CA ASN A 53 -14.12 -23.57 -17.75
C ASN A 53 -14.01 -25.04 -18.24
N PRO A 54 -14.64 -26.01 -17.54
CA PRO A 54 -14.52 -27.43 -17.88
C PRO A 54 -15.32 -27.82 -19.13
N PHE A 55 -16.26 -26.99 -19.56
CA PHE A 55 -17.18 -27.29 -20.67
C PHE A 55 -16.66 -26.85 -22.03
N VAL A 56 -15.52 -26.16 -22.09
CA VAL A 56 -14.92 -25.69 -23.34
C VAL A 56 -13.42 -25.94 -23.37
N THR A 57 -12.88 -26.18 -24.55
CA THR A 57 -11.42 -26.27 -24.73
C THR A 57 -10.82 -24.88 -24.65
N VAL A 58 -10.12 -24.60 -23.55
CA VAL A 58 -9.35 -23.37 -23.34
C VAL A 58 -7.89 -23.65 -23.61
N LYS A 59 -7.24 -22.78 -24.38
CA LYS A 59 -5.80 -22.90 -24.65
C LYS A 59 -5.03 -22.59 -23.36
N ASP A 60 -4.08 -23.44 -22.99
CA ASP A 60 -3.21 -23.24 -21.81
C ASP A 60 -2.54 -21.86 -21.79
N LYS A 61 -2.18 -21.33 -22.96
CA LYS A 61 -1.60 -19.99 -23.11
C LYS A 61 -2.51 -18.89 -22.55
N LEU A 62 -3.84 -19.04 -22.66
CA LEU A 62 -4.79 -18.07 -22.11
C LEU A 62 -4.84 -18.13 -20.58
N ILE A 63 -4.87 -19.34 -20.00
CA ILE A 63 -4.85 -19.51 -18.54
C ILE A 63 -3.53 -18.99 -17.96
N ARG A 64 -2.40 -19.30 -18.60
CA ARG A 64 -1.10 -18.72 -18.23
C ARG A 64 -1.12 -17.20 -18.29
N LEU A 65 -1.64 -16.61 -19.37
CA LEU A 65 -1.76 -15.16 -19.50
C LEU A 65 -2.59 -14.53 -18.37
N ILE A 66 -3.69 -15.18 -17.93
CA ILE A 66 -4.49 -14.71 -16.78
C ILE A 66 -3.65 -14.75 -15.50
N ASN A 67 -2.95 -15.85 -15.23
CA ASN A 67 -2.11 -16.00 -14.03
C ASN A 67 -0.92 -15.04 -14.04
N ASP A 68 -0.25 -14.86 -15.19
CA ASP A 68 0.84 -13.90 -15.37
C ASP A 68 0.33 -12.47 -15.15
N THR A 69 -0.90 -12.17 -15.59
CA THR A 69 -1.53 -10.87 -15.34
C THR A 69 -1.79 -10.64 -13.84
N ALA A 70 -2.21 -11.68 -13.10
CA ALA A 70 -2.38 -11.58 -11.65
C ALA A 70 -1.04 -11.28 -10.95
N GLN A 71 0.01 -11.98 -11.37
CA GLN A 71 1.38 -11.79 -10.89
C GLN A 71 1.93 -10.38 -11.18
N ASP A 72 1.76 -9.88 -12.40
CA ASP A 72 2.15 -8.51 -12.78
C ASP A 72 1.38 -7.46 -11.97
N THR A 73 0.09 -7.71 -11.75
CA THR A 73 -0.76 -6.82 -10.96
C THR A 73 -0.28 -6.77 -9.50
N ALA A 74 0.09 -7.92 -8.94
CA ALA A 74 0.62 -8.02 -7.59
C ALA A 74 1.90 -7.20 -7.41
N ASN A 75 2.83 -7.31 -8.37
CA ASN A 75 4.06 -6.52 -8.41
C ASN A 75 3.77 -5.01 -8.39
N LYS A 76 2.89 -4.56 -9.29
CA LYS A 76 2.53 -3.14 -9.40
C LYS A 76 1.78 -2.62 -8.16
N ALA A 77 1.04 -3.49 -7.47
CA ALA A 77 0.31 -3.14 -6.26
C ALA A 77 1.19 -3.15 -4.99
N GLY A 78 2.48 -3.46 -5.12
CA GLY A 78 3.45 -3.52 -4.01
C GLY A 78 3.29 -4.74 -3.12
N ILE A 79 2.77 -5.85 -3.67
CA ILE A 79 2.62 -7.11 -2.93
C ILE A 79 3.97 -7.84 -2.89
N CYS A 80 4.35 -8.30 -1.70
CA CYS A 80 5.60 -9.05 -1.52
C CYS A 80 5.52 -10.41 -2.26
N ARG A 81 6.52 -10.72 -3.07
CA ARG A 81 6.62 -11.98 -3.81
C ARG A 81 7.85 -12.81 -3.47
N ASP A 82 8.83 -12.20 -2.84
CA ASP A 82 9.97 -12.92 -2.32
C ASP A 82 9.55 -13.60 -1.02
N CYS A 83 9.96 -14.86 -0.85
CA CYS A 83 9.64 -15.60 0.37
C CYS A 83 10.21 -14.85 1.59
N PRO A 84 9.36 -14.36 2.52
CA PRO A 84 9.83 -13.55 3.63
C PRO A 84 10.27 -14.40 4.83
N TYR A 85 10.30 -15.72 4.69
CA TYR A 85 10.68 -16.67 5.72
C TYR A 85 11.69 -17.68 5.18
N THR A 86 12.35 -18.34 6.12
CA THR A 86 13.28 -19.44 5.90
C THR A 86 12.78 -20.68 6.64
N ASP A 87 13.44 -21.81 6.47
CA ASP A 87 13.10 -23.04 7.19
C ASP A 87 13.28 -22.94 8.71
N ALA A 88 13.99 -21.92 9.20
CA ALA A 88 14.12 -21.64 10.63
C ALA A 88 12.87 -21.01 11.25
N ASN A 89 11.96 -20.46 10.42
CA ASN A 89 10.73 -19.85 10.92
C ASN A 89 9.71 -20.91 11.36
N GLU A 90 9.09 -20.70 12.52
CA GLU A 90 8.05 -21.58 13.03
C GLU A 90 6.82 -21.57 12.12
N LYS A 91 6.41 -22.76 11.68
CA LYS A 91 5.15 -22.95 10.93
C LYS A 91 3.99 -23.14 11.90
N LEU A 92 3.05 -22.20 11.87
CA LEU A 92 1.88 -22.18 12.71
C LEU A 92 0.81 -23.18 12.21
N PRO A 93 -0.11 -23.64 13.08
CA PRO A 93 -1.13 -24.64 12.72
C PRO A 93 -2.04 -24.26 11.54
N ASN A 94 -2.23 -22.96 11.30
CA ASN A 94 -3.02 -22.43 10.18
C ASN A 94 -2.24 -22.38 8.85
N GLY A 95 -1.01 -22.89 8.84
CA GLY A 95 -0.09 -22.92 7.69
C GLY A 95 0.62 -21.61 7.40
N SER A 96 0.48 -20.58 8.25
CA SER A 96 1.32 -19.38 8.18
C SER A 96 2.65 -19.59 8.89
N TYR A 97 3.65 -18.77 8.55
CA TYR A 97 4.97 -18.77 9.19
C TYR A 97 5.08 -17.57 10.12
N LYS A 98 5.58 -17.81 11.33
CA LYS A 98 5.88 -16.77 12.31
C LYS A 98 7.19 -16.08 11.94
N LEU A 99 7.11 -14.80 11.61
CA LEU A 99 8.27 -13.99 11.24
C LEU A 99 8.92 -13.35 12.45
N ALA A 100 8.10 -12.82 13.37
CA ALA A 100 8.56 -12.19 14.61
C ALA A 100 7.45 -12.25 15.66
N GLU A 101 7.84 -12.23 16.93
CA GLU A 101 6.94 -12.15 18.06
C GLU A 101 7.58 -11.27 19.16
N TYR A 102 6.84 -10.29 19.65
CA TYR A 102 7.29 -9.43 20.74
C TYR A 102 6.09 -8.89 21.53
N ASN A 103 6.19 -8.93 22.86
CA ASN A 103 5.17 -8.39 23.77
C ASN A 103 3.74 -8.89 23.46
N GLY A 104 3.60 -10.19 23.19
CA GLY A 104 2.33 -10.82 22.84
C GLY A 104 1.74 -10.42 21.49
N VAL A 105 2.49 -9.70 20.64
CA VAL A 105 2.12 -9.43 19.25
C VAL A 105 2.94 -10.32 18.35
N THR A 106 2.29 -10.91 17.36
CA THR A 106 2.93 -11.76 16.35
C THR A 106 2.81 -11.13 14.97
N LEU A 107 3.92 -11.09 14.23
CA LEU A 107 3.93 -10.88 12.77
C LEU A 107 4.06 -12.24 12.08
N ALA A 108 3.05 -12.60 11.31
CA ALA A 108 3.02 -13.84 10.54
C ALA A 108 2.83 -13.56 9.05
N CYS A 109 3.22 -14.53 8.23
CA CYS A 109 3.07 -14.46 6.79
C CYS A 109 2.56 -15.79 6.22
N LYS A 110 1.73 -15.71 5.19
CA LYS A 110 1.25 -16.88 4.45
C LYS A 110 1.32 -16.61 2.96
N GLU A 111 1.79 -17.61 2.21
CA GLU A 111 1.74 -17.57 0.75
C GLU A 111 0.29 -17.67 0.27
N HIS A 112 -0.06 -16.79 -0.65
CA HIS A 112 -1.33 -16.73 -1.34
C HIS A 112 -1.10 -17.14 -2.80
N HIS A 113 -1.77 -18.22 -3.20
CA HIS A 113 -1.55 -18.91 -4.47
C HIS A 113 -1.67 -18.02 -5.73
N LEU A 114 -2.49 -16.96 -5.67
CA LEU A 114 -2.70 -16.08 -6.82
C LEU A 114 -1.65 -14.94 -6.96
N PHE A 115 -1.20 -14.35 -5.87
CA PHE A 115 -0.53 -13.04 -5.91
C PHE A 115 0.63 -12.85 -4.93
N GLY A 116 1.11 -13.91 -4.27
CA GLY A 116 2.30 -13.84 -3.43
C GLY A 116 1.98 -13.82 -1.94
N TYR A 117 2.72 -13.07 -1.14
CA TYR A 117 2.69 -13.21 0.32
C TYR A 117 1.77 -12.22 1.00
N VAL A 118 0.96 -12.72 1.92
CA VAL A 118 0.04 -11.95 2.76
C VAL A 118 0.52 -11.99 4.20
N PHE A 119 0.66 -10.82 4.80
CA PHE A 119 1.10 -10.65 6.16
C PHE A 119 -0.10 -10.45 7.09
N SER A 120 0.06 -10.84 8.34
CA SER A 120 -0.89 -10.47 9.37
C SER A 120 -0.21 -10.24 10.69
N THR A 121 -0.70 -9.24 11.41
CA THR A 121 -0.32 -8.95 12.79
C THR A 121 -1.50 -9.23 13.70
N TYR A 122 -1.26 -9.87 14.83
CA TYR A 122 -2.30 -10.18 15.82
C TYR A 122 -1.72 -10.22 17.22
N ARG A 123 -2.59 -10.06 18.23
CA ARG A 123 -2.23 -10.28 19.62
C ARG A 123 -2.58 -11.72 20.01
N THR A 124 -1.80 -12.30 20.89
CA THR A 124 -2.09 -13.60 21.50
C THR A 124 -2.52 -13.36 22.93
N ALA A 125 -3.70 -13.84 23.31
CA ALA A 125 -4.16 -13.77 24.68
C ALA A 125 -3.23 -14.60 25.60
N PRO A 126 -2.68 -14.03 26.69
CA PRO A 126 -1.73 -14.73 27.56
C PRO A 126 -2.26 -16.04 28.14
N ASP A 127 -3.56 -16.07 28.46
CA ASP A 127 -4.18 -17.17 29.19
C ASP A 127 -4.70 -18.30 28.28
N SER A 128 -5.21 -17.94 27.10
CA SER A 128 -5.87 -18.89 26.17
C SER A 128 -5.05 -19.23 24.93
N GLY A 129 -4.03 -18.43 24.61
CA GLY A 129 -3.32 -18.54 23.32
C GLY A 129 -4.15 -18.11 22.12
N GLU A 130 -5.33 -17.51 22.33
CA GLU A 130 -6.24 -17.13 21.25
C GLU A 130 -5.71 -15.92 20.47
N MET A 131 -5.86 -15.96 19.15
CA MET A 131 -5.52 -14.84 18.27
C MET A 131 -6.60 -13.76 18.33
N MET A 132 -6.20 -12.54 18.69
CA MET A 132 -7.07 -11.38 18.83
C MET A 132 -6.61 -10.23 17.94
N ALA A 133 -7.56 -9.37 17.55
CA ALA A 133 -7.31 -8.14 16.80
C ALA A 133 -6.41 -8.35 15.57
N ARG A 134 -6.69 -9.40 14.79
CA ARG A 134 -5.90 -9.73 13.59
C ARG A 134 -6.11 -8.67 12.51
N GLN A 135 -5.02 -8.14 11.99
CA GLN A 135 -4.98 -7.24 10.84
C GLN A 135 -4.23 -7.91 9.69
N ILE A 136 -4.62 -7.62 8.45
CA ILE A 136 -4.10 -8.25 7.24
C ILE A 136 -3.45 -7.17 6.37
N PHE A 137 -2.25 -7.46 5.89
CA PHE A 137 -1.46 -6.56 5.06
C PHE A 137 -0.96 -7.29 3.83
N TYR A 138 -0.91 -6.58 2.72
CA TYR A 138 -0.39 -7.09 1.45
C TYR A 138 0.99 -6.51 1.13
N ASN A 139 1.43 -5.52 1.89
CA ASN A 139 2.73 -4.91 1.79
C ASN A 139 3.52 -5.22 3.08
N LYS A 140 4.79 -5.61 2.91
CA LYS A 140 5.63 -6.09 4.02
C LYS A 140 5.99 -4.94 4.96
N GLU A 141 6.29 -3.77 4.41
CA GLU A 141 6.72 -2.59 5.13
C GLU A 141 5.60 -2.11 6.06
N PHE A 142 4.35 -2.03 5.56
CA PHE A 142 3.20 -1.69 6.38
C PHE A 142 2.91 -2.71 7.48
N ALA A 143 3.06 -4.00 7.19
CA ALA A 143 2.92 -5.04 8.22
C ALA A 143 3.99 -4.91 9.32
N GLY A 144 5.23 -4.58 8.93
CA GLY A 144 6.34 -4.35 9.84
C GLY A 144 6.14 -3.12 10.72
N GLN A 145 5.68 -2.01 10.15
CA GLN A 145 5.35 -0.79 10.89
C GLN A 145 4.22 -1.04 11.90
N ASP A 146 3.16 -1.71 11.47
CA ASP A 146 2.05 -2.07 12.37
C ASP A 146 2.52 -2.97 13.51
N PHE A 147 3.33 -3.99 13.20
CA PHE A 147 3.94 -4.86 14.21
C PHE A 147 4.78 -4.05 15.21
N ALA A 148 5.65 -3.17 14.73
CA ALA A 148 6.55 -2.38 15.58
C ALA A 148 5.77 -1.48 16.55
N LYS A 149 4.72 -0.80 16.07
CA LYS A 149 3.86 0.03 16.91
C LYS A 149 3.07 -0.79 17.93
N ARG A 150 2.37 -1.84 17.48
CA ARG A 150 1.49 -2.63 18.35
C ARG A 150 2.25 -3.43 19.40
N SER A 151 3.45 -3.90 19.07
CA SER A 151 4.32 -4.63 19.99
C SER A 151 5.03 -3.71 21.00
N GLY A 152 5.02 -2.40 20.77
CA GLY A 152 5.71 -1.42 21.61
C GLY A 152 7.22 -1.33 21.35
N LEU A 153 7.70 -1.86 20.21
CA LEU A 153 9.07 -1.62 19.75
C LEU A 153 9.29 -0.15 19.36
N VAL A 154 8.21 0.53 18.95
CA VAL A 154 8.20 1.96 18.65
C VAL A 154 7.11 2.61 19.49
N ASP A 155 7.46 3.71 20.17
CA ASP A 155 6.47 4.56 20.82
C ASP A 155 5.72 5.37 19.76
N GLU A 156 4.45 5.03 19.55
CA GLU A 156 3.59 5.72 18.59
C GLU A 156 3.45 7.21 18.90
N ARG A 157 3.59 7.62 20.17
CA ARG A 157 3.52 9.03 20.57
C ARG A 157 4.74 9.84 20.16
N ALA A 158 5.84 9.17 19.80
CA ALA A 158 7.05 9.80 19.29
C ALA A 158 7.05 9.89 17.76
N LEU A 159 6.04 9.36 17.07
CA LEU A 159 5.90 9.41 15.62
C LEU A 159 5.00 10.57 15.22
N PHE A 160 5.37 11.26 14.13
CA PHE A 160 4.47 12.17 13.44
C PHE A 160 3.55 11.40 12.49
N THR A 161 2.30 11.81 12.42
CA THR A 161 1.36 11.42 11.37
C THR A 161 1.72 12.10 10.05
N GLU A 162 1.23 11.54 8.94
CA GLU A 162 1.45 12.12 7.61
C GLU A 162 0.93 13.57 7.53
N GLU A 163 -0.21 13.86 8.15
CA GLU A 163 -0.78 15.20 8.26
C GLU A 163 0.10 16.15 9.09
N GLU A 164 0.60 15.70 10.24
CA GLU A 164 1.54 16.50 11.05
C GLU A 164 2.82 16.79 10.28
N LEU A 165 3.35 15.82 9.55
CA LEU A 165 4.53 16.02 8.69
C LEU A 165 4.25 17.03 7.57
N ARG A 166 3.07 17.00 6.95
CA ARG A 166 2.68 18.02 5.94
C ARG A 166 2.59 19.42 6.53
N VAL A 167 2.01 19.55 7.72
CA VAL A 167 1.92 20.84 8.42
C VAL A 167 3.31 21.36 8.77
N LEU A 168 4.19 20.47 9.25
CA LEU A 168 5.59 20.80 9.54
C LEU A 168 6.33 21.23 8.27
N HIS A 169 6.20 20.48 7.17
CA HIS A 169 6.81 20.83 5.88
C HIS A 169 6.38 22.22 5.41
N ALA A 170 5.08 22.50 5.36
CA ALA A 170 4.57 23.81 4.93
C ALA A 170 5.06 24.96 5.84
N GLY A 171 5.17 24.73 7.15
CA GLY A 171 5.72 25.71 8.08
C GLY A 171 7.21 25.97 7.86
N LEU A 172 7.99 24.91 7.65
CA LEU A 172 9.44 24.98 7.43
C LEU A 172 9.79 25.65 6.08
N VAL A 173 9.02 25.38 5.02
CA VAL A 173 9.17 26.07 3.72
C VAL A 173 8.95 27.57 3.89
N LYS A 174 7.88 28.00 4.56
CA LYS A 174 7.60 29.43 4.80
C LYS A 174 8.72 30.11 5.59
N MET A 175 9.21 29.48 6.65
CA MET A 175 10.34 29.98 7.44
C MET A 175 11.59 30.14 6.58
N SER A 176 11.86 29.20 5.67
CA SER A 176 13.04 29.27 4.79
C SER A 176 13.01 30.47 3.83
N ILE A 177 11.82 30.94 3.44
CA ILE A 177 11.64 32.03 2.47
C ILE A 177 11.56 33.40 3.15
N LEU A 178 10.78 33.49 4.24
CA LEU A 178 10.37 34.76 4.83
C LEU A 178 11.30 35.27 5.92
N ASP A 179 12.09 34.39 6.56
CA ASP A 179 12.73 34.70 7.82
C ASP A 179 14.24 34.98 7.64
N GLN A 180 14.61 36.26 7.71
CA GLN A 180 15.99 36.73 7.52
C GLN A 180 16.87 36.64 8.78
N ASP A 181 16.26 36.43 9.96
CA ASP A 181 16.94 36.39 11.26
C ASP A 181 17.33 34.96 11.71
N VAL A 182 17.28 33.99 10.80
CA VAL A 182 17.64 32.59 11.07
C VAL A 182 19.13 32.38 10.83
N SER A 183 19.82 31.75 11.79
CA SER A 183 21.24 31.41 11.63
C SER A 183 21.46 30.41 10.49
N ASN A 184 22.63 30.47 9.86
CA ASN A 184 22.98 29.52 8.79
C ASN A 184 22.88 28.05 9.25
N GLU A 185 23.30 27.75 10.48
CA GLU A 185 23.20 26.39 11.07
C GLU A 185 21.74 25.93 11.23
N ALA A 186 20.84 26.85 11.61
CA ALA A 186 19.41 26.55 11.69
C ALA A 186 18.82 26.33 10.29
N ARG A 187 19.25 27.11 9.29
CA ARG A 187 18.84 26.95 7.89
C ARG A 187 19.25 25.59 7.31
N GLU A 188 20.51 25.18 7.50
CA GLU A 188 20.98 23.83 7.13
C GLU A 188 20.23 22.71 7.88
N SER A 189 19.79 22.97 9.10
CA SER A 189 18.99 22.00 9.86
C SER A 189 17.56 21.90 9.32
N VAL A 190 16.96 23.01 8.91
CA VAL A 190 15.65 23.05 8.25
C VAL A 190 15.68 22.29 6.93
N GLU A 191 16.69 22.54 6.08
CA GLU A 191 16.86 21.82 4.81
C GLU A 191 16.95 20.30 5.03
N ARG A 192 17.78 19.86 5.99
CA ARG A 192 17.87 18.42 6.34
C ARG A 192 16.57 17.83 6.88
N ILE A 193 15.70 18.63 7.50
CA ILE A 193 14.39 18.17 7.97
C ILE A 193 13.43 18.07 6.77
N LEU A 194 13.40 19.06 5.89
CA LEU A 194 12.60 19.05 4.67
C LEU A 194 12.94 17.83 3.81
N ASP A 195 14.24 17.59 3.56
CA ASP A 195 14.72 16.42 2.82
C ASP A 195 14.16 15.10 3.39
N LYS A 196 14.18 14.95 4.71
CA LYS A 196 13.67 13.75 5.40
C LYS A 196 12.16 13.61 5.27
N ILE A 197 11.42 14.72 5.39
CA ILE A 197 9.96 14.70 5.26
C ILE A 197 9.58 14.34 3.82
N GLU A 198 10.29 14.90 2.84
CA GLU A 198 10.10 14.62 1.42
C GLU A 198 10.53 13.21 1.01
N ASP A 199 11.53 12.62 1.67
CA ASP A 199 11.83 11.19 1.50
C ASP A 199 10.70 10.28 2.00
N ILE A 200 9.99 10.71 3.06
CA ILE A 200 8.85 9.97 3.63
C ILE A 200 7.58 10.20 2.81
N ILE A 201 7.36 11.43 2.31
CA ILE A 201 6.20 11.86 1.53
C ILE A 201 6.70 12.46 0.20
N PRO A 202 7.03 11.62 -0.80
CA PRO A 202 7.64 12.06 -2.06
C PRO A 202 6.81 13.09 -2.82
N GLU A 203 5.49 13.09 -2.64
CA GLU A 203 4.57 14.02 -3.31
C GLU A 203 4.82 15.49 -2.93
N LEU A 204 5.47 15.74 -1.79
CA LEU A 204 5.81 17.11 -1.36
C LEU A 204 6.95 17.73 -2.19
N ARG A 205 7.75 16.91 -2.90
CA ARG A 205 8.81 17.42 -3.80
C ARG A 205 8.26 18.08 -5.06
N GLU A 206 7.10 17.64 -5.52
CA GLU A 206 6.50 18.11 -6.78
C GLU A 206 5.59 19.33 -6.57
N GLN A 207 5.22 19.64 -5.32
CA GLN A 207 4.61 20.92 -4.96
C GLN A 207 5.67 22.01 -4.82
N GLU A 208 6.43 22.28 -5.88
CA GLU A 208 7.05 23.59 -6.01
C GLU A 208 5.93 24.64 -5.99
N MET A 209 6.03 25.57 -5.05
CA MET A 209 5.04 26.59 -4.74
C MET A 209 4.40 27.17 -6.01
N GLU A 210 3.08 27.01 -6.17
CA GLU A 210 2.33 27.95 -6.99
C GLU A 210 2.54 29.33 -6.36
N PHE A 211 3.37 30.14 -7.03
CA PHE A 211 3.58 31.53 -6.67
C PHE A 211 2.23 32.25 -6.75
N ASP A 212 1.62 32.52 -5.59
CA ASP A 212 0.35 33.22 -5.49
C ASP A 212 0.60 34.73 -5.66
N PHE A 213 0.67 35.15 -6.92
CA PHE A 213 0.97 36.52 -7.34
C PHE A 213 0.06 37.56 -6.66
N ASP A 214 -1.19 37.21 -6.38
CA ASP A 214 -2.18 38.10 -5.77
C ASP A 214 -1.88 38.34 -4.28
N MET A 215 -1.31 37.35 -3.58
CA MET A 215 -0.94 37.48 -2.17
C MET A 215 0.34 38.29 -1.98
N GLU A 216 1.30 38.18 -2.91
CA GLU A 216 2.60 38.84 -2.84
C GLU A 216 2.57 40.31 -3.29
N PHE A 217 1.76 40.66 -4.32
CA PHE A 217 1.78 41.98 -4.95
C PHE A 217 0.47 42.78 -4.88
N GLY A 218 -0.62 42.22 -4.34
CA GLY A 218 -1.94 42.85 -4.30
C GLY A 218 -2.08 44.10 -3.40
N GLN A 219 -1.03 44.52 -2.69
CA GLN A 219 -1.05 45.70 -1.80
C GLN A 219 -0.35 46.95 -2.36
N GLN A 220 0.13 46.94 -3.61
CA GLN A 220 0.84 48.09 -4.19
C GLN A 220 -0.02 49.06 -5.02
N GLU A 221 -1.30 48.78 -5.29
CA GLU A 221 -2.12 49.66 -6.14
C GLU A 221 -2.72 50.91 -5.45
N GLU A 222 -2.57 51.10 -4.13
CA GLU A 222 -3.13 52.28 -3.43
C GLU A 222 -2.16 53.46 -3.23
N MET A 223 -0.91 53.41 -3.71
CA MET A 223 0.08 54.47 -3.50
C MET A 223 0.65 55.15 -4.76
N GLU A 224 -0.05 55.13 -5.90
CA GLU A 224 0.30 55.97 -7.06
C GLU A 224 -0.91 56.72 -7.65
N ILE A 225 -1.66 57.46 -6.82
CA ILE A 225 -2.41 58.63 -7.30
C ILE A 225 -2.24 59.77 -6.29
N GLY A 226 -1.15 60.52 -6.44
CA GLY A 226 -0.85 61.65 -5.56
C GLY A 226 0.43 62.40 -5.93
N GLY A 227 0.45 62.99 -7.13
CA GLY A 227 1.50 63.90 -7.60
C GLY A 227 1.10 64.61 -8.88
#